data_AF-A0A3M5FXY4-F1
#
_entry.id   AF-A0A3M5FXY4-F1
#
_cell.length_a   1.000
_cell.length_b   1.000
_cell.length_c   1.000
_cell.angle_alpha   90.00
_cell.angle_beta   90.00
_cell.angle_gamma   90.00
#
_symmetry.space_group_name_H-M   'P 1'
#
loop_
_entity.id
_entity.type
_entity.pdbx_description
1 polymer ?
#
loop_
_entity_poly.entity_id
_entity_poly.type
_entity_poly.pdbx_seq_one_letter_code
_entity_poly.pdbx_strand_id
1 'polypeptide(L)'
;MHRSISLMKEVSTLLIEPQPSSMPTVIEAAALVRKGCMTPIRLTELCLATIETHNSTLNAFGDVYADVALEQAWTMTAELQRGQVRGPLHGIPFGIKDLFSTAGLRTTRGSLTALDSVPVQDAPIIRRLKNAGAIILGKTATTEFGWTGASTSRVFGNGRNPWDPALTSGGSSSGSAIAVAARMVPAALGSDGGGSVRIPGSFCGAFALKGTLGRIPTWPWSATEMLSHAGPITRTVRDSALLFDILSGPDPLDHQALPAPDESFLARCDQPLSPLRIGFCPTLFDTPVDAQIASAVEAAVGNIARSLPVTVSTLKPNWQDPLATFETLWVAGRGIAYGKALAQQLDQLDPGFADLIRRSAQYSLSDYLQALQQRAAFANQVHALFEDYDLLIMPTLPILPFAADDVAPAGYAGQDGALPWARWTPFTYPFNITGNPAANLPCGWSSGGLPIGLQVVGPRFADAQVLQFCAAVEAIAPWDQHLPPILGQ
;
A
#
# COMPACT_ATOMS: atom_id res chain seq x y z
N MET A 1 -38.03 10.55 -5.98
CA MET A 1 -37.95 9.54 -7.06
C MET A 1 -38.13 10.11 -8.47
N HIS A 2 -39.18 10.88 -8.80
CA HIS A 2 -39.38 11.36 -10.19
C HIS A 2 -38.37 12.44 -10.68
N ARG A 3 -37.80 13.28 -9.79
CA ARG A 3 -36.76 14.26 -10.19
C ARG A 3 -35.39 13.64 -10.47
N SER A 4 -34.99 12.56 -9.77
CA SER A 4 -33.72 11.85 -10.04
C SER A 4 -33.73 11.12 -11.39
N ILE A 5 -34.88 10.54 -11.78
CA ILE A 5 -35.02 9.81 -13.05
C ILE A 5 -34.96 10.77 -14.25
N SER A 6 -35.45 12.01 -14.09
CA SER A 6 -35.36 13.03 -15.15
C SER A 6 -33.93 13.52 -15.37
N LEU A 7 -33.16 13.73 -14.29
CA LEU A 7 -31.75 14.12 -14.37
C LEU A 7 -30.89 12.99 -14.98
N MET A 8 -31.22 11.73 -14.69
CA MET A 8 -30.54 10.55 -15.25
C MET A 8 -30.67 10.43 -16.77
N LYS A 9 -31.76 10.92 -17.37
CA LYS A 9 -31.98 10.85 -18.83
C LYS A 9 -31.35 12.00 -19.61
N GLU A 10 -31.24 13.20 -19.03
CA GLU A 10 -30.65 14.37 -19.70
C GLU A 10 -29.11 14.36 -19.71
N VAL A 11 -28.47 13.75 -18.71
CA VAL A 11 -27.00 13.69 -18.62
C VAL A 11 -26.39 12.64 -19.57
N SER A 12 -27.19 11.72 -20.11
CA SER A 12 -26.71 10.57 -20.89
C SER A 12 -26.48 10.82 -22.39
N THR A 13 -26.85 11.98 -22.94
CA THR A 13 -27.02 12.12 -24.41
C THR A 13 -25.88 12.80 -25.16
N LEU A 14 -24.82 13.25 -24.52
CA LEU A 14 -23.68 13.84 -25.21
C LEU A 14 -22.41 13.40 -24.49
N LEU A 15 -21.73 12.37 -25.03
CA LEU A 15 -20.31 12.03 -24.92
C LEU A 15 -20.15 10.61 -25.50
N ILE A 16 -19.94 10.52 -26.81
CA ILE A 16 -19.66 9.27 -27.53
C ILE A 16 -18.18 9.29 -27.90
N GLU A 17 -17.33 8.62 -27.13
CA GLU A 17 -15.94 8.34 -27.53
C GLU A 17 -15.52 6.94 -27.02
N PRO A 18 -14.57 6.28 -27.70
CA PRO A 18 -14.35 4.84 -27.58
C PRO A 18 -13.99 4.45 -26.14
N GLN A 19 -14.60 3.35 -25.67
CA GLN A 19 -14.24 2.80 -24.37
C GLN A 19 -12.75 2.48 -24.35
N PRO A 20 -12.00 2.91 -23.32
CA PRO A 20 -10.64 2.46 -23.18
C PRO A 20 -10.67 0.94 -23.03
N SER A 21 -9.76 0.25 -23.74
CA SER A 21 -9.66 -1.21 -23.71
C SER A 21 -9.24 -1.77 -22.35
N SER A 22 -8.82 -0.90 -21.42
CA SER A 22 -8.45 -1.22 -20.06
C SER A 22 -8.77 -0.06 -19.10
N MET A 23 -8.80 -0.34 -17.79
CA MET A 23 -8.97 0.68 -16.75
C MET A 23 -7.84 1.73 -16.85
N PRO A 24 -8.11 3.04 -17.02
CA PRO A 24 -7.07 4.07 -17.07
C PRO A 24 -6.34 4.23 -15.73
N THR A 25 -5.10 4.78 -15.75
CA THR A 25 -4.35 5.15 -14.53
C THR A 25 -4.99 6.37 -13.87
N VAL A 26 -4.59 6.76 -12.65
CA VAL A 26 -5.21 7.90 -11.95
C VAL A 26 -5.07 9.18 -12.77
N ILE A 27 -3.86 9.48 -13.24
CA ILE A 27 -3.58 10.69 -14.01
C ILE A 27 -4.29 10.65 -15.38
N GLU A 28 -4.27 9.51 -16.07
CA GLU A 28 -4.99 9.34 -17.35
C GLU A 28 -6.49 9.50 -17.16
N ALA A 29 -7.08 8.85 -16.15
CA ALA A 29 -8.49 8.94 -15.84
C ALA A 29 -8.89 10.38 -15.53
N ALA A 30 -8.11 11.09 -14.73
CA ALA A 30 -8.33 12.49 -14.41
C ALA A 30 -8.21 13.40 -15.66
N ALA A 31 -7.29 13.09 -16.58
CA ALA A 31 -7.17 13.82 -17.84
C ALA A 31 -8.36 13.56 -18.78
N LEU A 32 -8.80 12.31 -18.91
CA LEU A 32 -9.97 11.92 -19.71
C LEU A 32 -11.24 12.56 -19.16
N VAL A 33 -11.44 12.53 -17.84
CA VAL A 33 -12.58 13.18 -17.19
C VAL A 33 -12.56 14.68 -17.41
N ARG A 34 -11.43 15.36 -17.20
CA ARG A 34 -11.33 16.82 -17.43
C ARG A 34 -11.60 17.22 -18.88
N LYS A 35 -11.23 16.40 -19.85
CA LYS A 35 -11.48 16.65 -21.28
C LYS A 35 -12.90 16.28 -21.72
N GLY A 36 -13.68 15.62 -20.85
CA GLY A 36 -14.99 15.07 -21.20
C GLY A 36 -14.92 13.75 -21.97
N CYS A 37 -13.74 13.21 -22.31
CA CYS A 37 -13.62 11.92 -23.01
C CYS A 37 -14.08 10.71 -22.16
N MET A 38 -14.20 10.89 -20.84
CA MET A 38 -14.74 9.91 -19.90
C MET A 38 -15.62 10.65 -18.89
N THR A 39 -16.76 10.10 -18.49
CA THR A 39 -17.54 10.67 -17.37
C THR A 39 -17.21 9.96 -16.06
N PRO A 40 -17.33 10.63 -14.91
CA PRO A 40 -17.30 9.98 -13.60
C PRO A 40 -18.25 8.79 -13.49
N ILE A 41 -19.45 8.89 -14.10
CA ILE A 41 -20.42 7.77 -14.16
C ILE A 41 -19.80 6.57 -14.86
N ARG A 42 -19.32 6.73 -16.09
CA ARG A 42 -18.77 5.61 -16.88
C ARG A 42 -17.54 4.99 -16.22
N LEU A 43 -16.66 5.80 -15.66
CA LEU A 43 -15.50 5.29 -14.94
C LEU A 43 -15.90 4.51 -13.68
N THR A 44 -16.91 4.96 -12.96
CA THR A 44 -17.45 4.27 -11.78
C THR A 44 -18.12 2.94 -12.18
N GLU A 45 -18.95 2.95 -13.24
CA GLU A 45 -19.57 1.73 -13.79
C GLU A 45 -18.52 0.70 -14.23
N LEU A 46 -17.45 1.15 -14.90
CA LEU A 46 -16.35 0.27 -15.31
C LEU A 46 -15.69 -0.39 -14.09
N CYS A 47 -15.39 0.39 -13.04
CA CYS A 47 -14.79 -0.16 -11.82
C CYS A 47 -15.72 -1.18 -11.16
N LEU A 48 -17.01 -0.86 -11.04
CA LEU A 48 -18.00 -1.75 -10.42
C LEU A 48 -18.15 -3.06 -11.22
N ALA A 49 -18.16 -3.01 -12.55
CA ALA A 49 -18.22 -4.20 -13.40
C ALA A 49 -16.97 -5.09 -13.24
N THR A 50 -15.78 -4.49 -13.16
CA THR A 50 -14.53 -5.24 -12.92
C THR A 50 -14.50 -5.85 -11.52
N ILE A 51 -15.03 -5.14 -10.51
CA ILE A 51 -15.21 -5.70 -9.16
C ILE A 51 -16.16 -6.89 -9.20
N GLU A 52 -17.32 -6.76 -9.83
CA GLU A 52 -18.32 -7.84 -9.94
C GLU A 52 -17.73 -9.10 -10.60
N THR A 53 -16.89 -8.92 -11.62
CA THR A 53 -16.30 -10.03 -12.39
C THR A 53 -15.24 -10.80 -11.59
N HIS A 54 -14.39 -10.12 -10.83
CA HIS A 54 -13.19 -10.75 -10.24
C HIS A 54 -13.23 -10.90 -8.71
N ASN A 55 -14.08 -10.16 -7.99
CA ASN A 55 -13.97 -10.09 -6.53
C ASN A 55 -14.33 -11.41 -5.82
N SER A 56 -15.26 -12.20 -6.36
CA SER A 56 -15.61 -13.51 -5.80
C SER A 56 -14.46 -14.51 -5.82
N THR A 57 -13.50 -14.33 -6.73
CA THR A 57 -12.28 -15.15 -6.83
C THR A 57 -11.16 -14.56 -5.99
N LEU A 58 -11.03 -13.23 -5.97
CA LEU A 58 -9.84 -12.57 -5.44
C LEU A 58 -9.96 -12.07 -3.99
N ASN A 59 -11.17 -11.82 -3.50
CA ASN A 59 -11.43 -11.22 -2.18
C ASN A 59 -10.74 -9.85 -2.00
N ALA A 60 -10.85 -8.97 -2.99
CA ALA A 60 -10.24 -7.64 -2.98
C ALA A 60 -11.03 -6.63 -2.13
N PHE A 61 -12.36 -6.68 -2.21
CA PHE A 61 -13.29 -5.80 -1.51
C PHE A 61 -14.15 -6.60 -0.54
N GLY A 62 -14.31 -6.04 0.66
CA GLY A 62 -15.29 -6.52 1.64
C GLY A 62 -16.64 -5.84 1.45
N ASP A 63 -16.65 -4.50 1.51
CA ASP A 63 -17.83 -3.67 1.25
C ASP A 63 -17.67 -2.92 -0.07
N VAL A 64 -18.71 -2.95 -0.91
CA VAL A 64 -18.81 -2.16 -2.13
C VAL A 64 -20.07 -1.29 -2.03
N TYR A 65 -19.90 0.03 -2.10
CA TYR A 65 -20.96 1.02 -1.94
C TYR A 65 -21.48 1.51 -3.30
N ALA A 66 -21.89 0.58 -4.16
CA ALA A 66 -22.21 0.84 -5.57
C ALA A 66 -23.22 1.98 -5.77
N ASP A 67 -24.35 1.95 -5.06
CA ASP A 67 -25.42 2.95 -5.22
C ASP A 67 -24.94 4.36 -4.84
N VAL A 68 -24.26 4.49 -3.70
CA VAL A 68 -23.74 5.77 -3.20
C VAL A 68 -22.63 6.30 -4.12
N ALA A 69 -21.75 5.41 -4.59
CA ALA A 69 -20.69 5.77 -5.52
C ALA A 69 -21.26 6.26 -6.86
N LEU A 70 -22.29 5.59 -7.40
CA LEU A 70 -22.95 6.01 -8.62
C LEU A 70 -23.68 7.34 -8.44
N GLU A 71 -24.41 7.55 -7.34
CA GLU A 71 -25.05 8.84 -7.04
C GLU A 71 -24.03 9.99 -7.00
N GLN A 72 -22.89 9.76 -6.36
CA GLN A 72 -21.78 10.73 -6.35
C GLN A 72 -21.23 10.97 -7.76
N ALA A 73 -21.09 9.92 -8.57
CA ALA A 73 -20.63 10.01 -9.95
C ALA A 73 -21.59 10.80 -10.85
N TRP A 74 -22.90 10.62 -10.70
CA TRP A 74 -23.92 11.42 -11.38
C TRP A 74 -23.79 12.90 -11.02
N THR A 75 -23.64 13.19 -9.74
CA THR A 75 -23.46 14.56 -9.25
C THR A 75 -22.22 15.21 -9.86
N MET A 76 -21.07 14.52 -9.82
CA MET A 76 -19.82 15.03 -10.37
C MET A 76 -19.85 15.15 -11.89
N THR A 77 -20.55 14.27 -12.60
CA THR A 77 -20.75 14.44 -14.05
C THR A 77 -21.54 15.71 -14.37
N ALA A 78 -22.61 15.99 -13.62
CA ALA A 78 -23.39 17.21 -13.80
C ALA A 78 -22.60 18.49 -13.43
N GLU A 79 -21.72 18.41 -12.42
CA GLU A 79 -20.79 19.50 -12.08
C GLU A 79 -19.79 19.75 -13.21
N LEU A 80 -19.16 18.70 -13.73
CA LEU A 80 -18.23 18.79 -14.86
C LEU A 80 -18.88 19.46 -16.08
N GLN A 81 -20.13 19.09 -16.43
CA GLN A 81 -20.88 19.70 -17.54
C GLN A 81 -21.13 21.21 -17.34
N ARG A 82 -21.16 21.68 -16.09
CA ARG A 82 -21.29 23.10 -15.74
C ARG A 82 -19.93 23.79 -15.56
N GLY A 83 -18.82 23.12 -15.86
CA GLY A 83 -17.47 23.63 -15.66
C GLY A 83 -17.01 23.65 -14.21
N GLN A 84 -17.69 22.92 -13.31
CA GLN A 84 -17.36 22.87 -11.89
C GLN A 84 -16.50 21.63 -11.59
N VAL A 85 -15.23 21.85 -11.30
CA VAL A 85 -14.27 20.78 -10.97
C VAL A 85 -13.85 20.91 -9.51
N ARG A 86 -14.07 19.85 -8.73
CA ARG A 86 -13.80 19.84 -7.28
C ARG A 86 -12.30 19.76 -6.92
N GLY A 87 -11.47 19.27 -7.83
CA GLY A 87 -10.04 19.11 -7.59
C GLY A 87 -9.36 18.17 -8.58
N PRO A 88 -8.08 17.81 -8.32
CA PRO A 88 -7.28 17.00 -9.24
C PRO A 88 -7.81 15.58 -9.45
N LEU A 89 -8.64 15.06 -8.53
CA LEU A 89 -9.25 13.72 -8.57
C LEU A 89 -10.76 13.76 -8.82
N HIS A 90 -11.30 14.85 -9.35
CA HIS A 90 -12.74 14.98 -9.60
C HIS A 90 -13.31 13.76 -10.37
N GLY A 91 -14.17 13.00 -9.70
CA GLY A 91 -14.85 11.84 -10.26
C GLY A 91 -14.03 10.56 -10.37
N ILE A 92 -12.83 10.50 -9.78
CA ILE A 92 -11.95 9.33 -9.89
C ILE A 92 -12.25 8.32 -8.76
N PRO A 93 -12.56 7.04 -9.08
CA PRO A 93 -12.85 6.01 -8.09
C PRO A 93 -11.61 5.48 -7.35
N PHE A 94 -11.77 5.16 -6.06
CA PHE A 94 -10.72 4.60 -5.20
C PHE A 94 -11.24 3.47 -4.30
N GLY A 95 -10.35 2.51 -4.03
CA GLY A 95 -10.51 1.53 -2.93
C GLY A 95 -9.79 1.99 -1.66
N ILE A 96 -10.41 1.78 -0.50
CA ILE A 96 -9.85 2.23 0.80
C ILE A 96 -9.67 1.04 1.72
N LYS A 97 -8.44 0.75 2.17
CA LYS A 97 -8.18 -0.31 3.14
C LYS A 97 -9.09 -0.17 4.36
N ASP A 98 -9.68 -1.28 4.79
CA ASP A 98 -10.65 -1.30 5.89
C ASP A 98 -10.08 -1.01 7.30
N LEU A 99 -8.94 -0.34 7.39
CA LEU A 99 -8.39 0.21 8.64
C LEU A 99 -8.62 1.72 8.78
N PHE A 100 -8.92 2.41 7.68
CA PHE A 100 -9.13 3.85 7.69
C PHE A 100 -10.56 4.19 8.04
N SER A 101 -10.72 5.09 9.02
CA SER A 101 -12.03 5.62 9.38
C SER A 101 -12.60 6.44 8.23
N THR A 102 -13.76 6.01 7.75
CA THR A 102 -14.52 6.64 6.67
C THR A 102 -15.92 6.97 7.21
N ALA A 103 -16.22 8.25 7.39
CA ALA A 103 -17.47 8.71 8.00
C ALA A 103 -18.69 8.13 7.29
N GLY A 104 -19.59 7.49 8.05
CA GLY A 104 -20.82 6.89 7.56
C GLY A 104 -20.65 5.58 6.80
N LEU A 105 -19.41 5.10 6.60
CA LEU A 105 -19.12 3.84 5.91
C LEU A 105 -18.56 2.82 6.90
N ARG A 106 -19.10 1.60 6.86
CA ARG A 106 -18.69 0.49 7.72
C ARG A 106 -17.17 0.28 7.67
N THR A 107 -16.56 0.12 8.83
CA THR A 107 -15.12 -0.05 9.00
C THR A 107 -14.85 -1.13 10.04
N THR A 108 -14.69 -2.36 9.57
CA THR A 108 -14.59 -3.57 10.41
C THR A 108 -13.19 -3.85 10.91
N ARG A 109 -12.19 -3.20 10.32
CA ARG A 109 -10.77 -3.47 10.60
C ARG A 109 -10.39 -4.93 10.37
N GLY A 110 -11.12 -5.63 9.50
CA GLY A 110 -10.94 -7.06 9.25
C GLY A 110 -11.19 -7.96 10.46
N SER A 111 -11.91 -7.48 11.47
CA SER A 111 -12.23 -8.24 12.68
C SER A 111 -13.71 -8.58 12.80
N LEU A 112 -14.01 -9.79 13.25
CA LEU A 112 -15.38 -10.17 13.63
C LEU A 112 -15.89 -9.37 14.83
N THR A 113 -14.99 -8.78 15.64
CA THR A 113 -15.35 -7.96 16.81
C THR A 113 -15.81 -6.55 16.47
N ALA A 114 -15.73 -6.15 15.20
CA ALA A 114 -16.04 -4.79 14.76
C ALA A 114 -16.94 -4.75 13.51
N LEU A 115 -17.74 -5.79 13.25
CA LEU A 115 -18.58 -5.88 12.05
C LEU A 115 -19.55 -4.70 11.88
N ASP A 116 -20.07 -4.16 12.98
CA ASP A 116 -21.04 -3.06 13.01
C ASP A 116 -20.40 -1.67 13.22
N SER A 117 -19.07 -1.58 13.20
CA SER A 117 -18.36 -0.32 13.42
C SER A 117 -18.56 0.64 12.24
N VAL A 118 -19.23 1.76 12.49
CA VAL A 118 -19.43 2.85 11.52
C VAL A 118 -18.84 4.14 12.10
N PRO A 119 -17.66 4.58 11.64
CA PRO A 119 -17.05 5.83 12.10
C PRO A 119 -17.93 7.03 11.80
N VAL A 120 -17.95 8.00 12.73
CA VAL A 120 -18.66 9.28 12.55
C VAL A 120 -17.80 10.36 11.87
N GLN A 121 -16.49 10.12 11.77
CA GLN A 121 -15.53 11.07 11.25
C GLN A 121 -14.56 10.38 10.28
N ASP A 122 -14.22 11.11 9.21
CA ASP A 122 -13.19 10.72 8.26
C ASP A 122 -11.80 10.87 8.89
N ALA A 123 -10.92 9.90 8.61
CA ALA A 123 -9.50 10.08 8.79
C ALA A 123 -9.00 11.26 7.93
N PRO A 124 -7.94 11.97 8.36
CA PRO A 124 -7.36 13.09 7.61
C PRO A 124 -7.12 12.80 6.13
N ILE A 125 -6.57 11.62 5.82
CA ILE A 125 -6.29 11.20 4.44
C ILE A 125 -7.57 11.01 3.61
N ILE A 126 -8.64 10.54 4.24
CA ILE A 126 -9.95 10.33 3.59
C ILE A 126 -10.60 11.67 3.30
N ARG A 127 -10.55 12.60 4.26
CA ARG A 127 -11.00 13.98 4.04
C ARG A 127 -10.25 14.64 2.89
N ARG A 128 -8.92 14.52 2.83
CA ARG A 128 -8.10 15.07 1.74
C ARG A 128 -8.46 14.46 0.39
N LEU A 129 -8.64 13.14 0.34
CA LEU A 129 -9.04 12.41 -0.87
C LEU A 129 -10.43 12.87 -1.38
N LYS A 130 -11.43 12.97 -0.49
CA LYS A 130 -12.77 13.49 -0.80
C LYS A 130 -12.72 14.94 -1.28
N ASN A 131 -11.95 15.79 -0.62
CA ASN A 131 -11.78 17.20 -0.99
C ASN A 131 -11.12 17.36 -2.37
N ALA A 132 -10.23 16.45 -2.76
CA ALA A 132 -9.64 16.41 -4.10
C ALA A 132 -10.64 15.96 -5.19
N GLY A 133 -11.85 15.53 -4.80
CA GLY A 133 -12.93 15.15 -5.70
C GLY A 133 -13.06 13.65 -5.96
N ALA A 134 -12.36 12.80 -5.21
CA ALA A 134 -12.42 11.35 -5.39
C ALA A 134 -13.77 10.73 -5.00
N ILE A 135 -14.10 9.60 -5.61
CA ILE A 135 -15.24 8.74 -5.28
C ILE A 135 -14.71 7.51 -4.54
N ILE A 136 -15.25 7.23 -3.36
CA ILE A 136 -14.88 6.03 -2.60
C ILE A 136 -15.83 4.90 -3.01
N LEU A 137 -15.31 3.87 -3.68
CA LEU A 137 -16.14 2.73 -4.11
C LEU A 137 -16.47 1.78 -2.98
N GLY A 138 -15.53 1.59 -2.04
CA GLY A 138 -15.64 0.48 -1.11
C GLY A 138 -14.45 0.35 -0.18
N LYS A 139 -14.58 -0.60 0.75
CA LYS A 139 -13.53 -0.99 1.68
C LYS A 139 -12.79 -2.19 1.14
N THR A 140 -11.50 -2.04 0.89
CA THR A 140 -10.66 -3.14 0.44
C THR A 140 -10.29 -4.03 1.63
N ALA A 141 -10.20 -5.33 1.36
CA ALA A 141 -9.89 -6.35 2.34
C ALA A 141 -8.54 -6.10 3.03
N THR A 142 -8.49 -6.44 4.31
CA THR A 142 -7.29 -6.39 5.16
C THR A 142 -7.27 -7.58 6.08
N THR A 143 -6.07 -7.93 6.57
CA THR A 143 -5.96 -8.82 7.73
C THR A 143 -6.43 -8.11 8.99
N GLU A 144 -6.86 -8.89 9.98
CA GLU A 144 -7.44 -8.37 11.23
C GLU A 144 -6.51 -7.34 11.91
N PHE A 145 -6.98 -6.11 12.11
CA PHE A 145 -6.20 -4.98 12.63
C PHE A 145 -4.83 -4.76 11.95
N GLY A 146 -4.64 -5.27 10.74
CA GLY A 146 -3.38 -5.27 10.00
C GLY A 146 -2.22 -5.97 10.71
N TRP A 147 -2.48 -7.06 11.43
CA TRP A 147 -1.48 -7.69 12.31
C TRP A 147 -0.43 -8.55 11.60
N THR A 148 -0.72 -9.04 10.39
CA THR A 148 0.14 -9.98 9.64
C THR A 148 0.48 -9.51 8.22
N GLY A 149 1.64 -9.96 7.73
CA GLY A 149 2.12 -9.77 6.36
C GLY A 149 1.53 -10.76 5.34
N ALA A 150 0.82 -11.80 5.79
CA ALA A 150 0.05 -12.69 4.91
C ALA A 150 -1.30 -12.05 4.51
N SER A 151 -2.09 -12.73 3.69
CA SER A 151 -3.39 -12.24 3.19
C SER A 151 -4.62 -12.87 3.87
N THR A 152 -4.44 -13.54 5.01
CA THR A 152 -5.54 -14.25 5.68
C THR A 152 -6.58 -13.32 6.29
N SER A 153 -7.86 -13.65 6.17
CA SER A 153 -8.95 -12.86 6.76
C SER A 153 -10.18 -13.71 7.05
N ARG A 154 -10.67 -13.65 8.29
CA ARG A 154 -11.94 -14.28 8.70
C ARG A 154 -13.17 -13.49 8.24
N VAL A 155 -13.02 -12.19 7.97
CA VAL A 155 -14.13 -11.31 7.56
C VAL A 155 -14.31 -11.30 6.04
N PHE A 156 -13.21 -11.25 5.30
CA PHE A 156 -13.25 -11.03 3.84
C PHE A 156 -12.93 -12.28 3.02
N GLY A 157 -12.51 -13.37 3.67
CA GLY A 157 -11.83 -14.47 3.00
C GLY A 157 -10.36 -14.14 2.71
N ASN A 158 -9.56 -15.17 2.48
CA ASN A 158 -8.14 -15.01 2.22
C ASN A 158 -7.92 -14.31 0.87
N GLY A 159 -7.08 -13.27 0.85
CA GLY A 159 -6.80 -12.49 -0.34
C GLY A 159 -5.97 -13.29 -1.34
N ARG A 160 -6.52 -13.55 -2.52
CA ARG A 160 -5.93 -14.40 -3.56
C ARG A 160 -5.17 -13.53 -4.58
N ASN A 161 -4.00 -13.98 -4.99
CA ASN A 161 -3.13 -13.20 -5.89
C ASN A 161 -3.74 -13.12 -7.31
N PRO A 162 -3.82 -11.95 -7.96
CA PRO A 162 -4.34 -11.84 -9.32
C PRO A 162 -3.54 -12.62 -10.37
N TRP A 163 -2.25 -12.88 -10.12
CA TRP A 163 -1.38 -13.63 -11.02
C TRP A 163 -1.59 -15.14 -10.94
N ASP A 164 -1.94 -15.64 -9.75
CA ASP A 164 -2.34 -17.01 -9.48
C ASP A 164 -3.20 -17.05 -8.20
N PRO A 165 -4.52 -17.29 -8.31
CA PRO A 165 -5.39 -17.30 -7.15
C PRO A 165 -5.03 -18.36 -6.09
N ALA A 166 -4.24 -19.40 -6.41
CA ALA A 166 -3.78 -20.34 -5.38
C ALA A 166 -2.79 -19.71 -4.38
N LEU A 167 -2.19 -18.57 -4.74
CA LEU A 167 -1.12 -17.94 -3.97
C LEU A 167 -1.60 -16.72 -3.17
N THR A 168 -0.85 -16.40 -2.11
CA THR A 168 -1.07 -15.21 -1.28
C THR A 168 -0.81 -13.94 -2.09
N SER A 169 -1.69 -12.95 -1.89
CA SER A 169 -1.45 -11.57 -2.32
C SER A 169 -0.47 -10.83 -1.41
N GLY A 170 -0.12 -11.39 -0.25
CA GLY A 170 0.54 -10.68 0.84
C GLY A 170 -0.39 -9.68 1.52
N GLY A 171 0.09 -9.03 2.57
CA GLY A 171 -0.73 -8.14 3.37
C GLY A 171 0.08 -7.24 4.30
N SER A 172 -0.57 -6.50 5.19
CA SER A 172 -2.01 -6.52 5.47
C SER A 172 -2.89 -5.75 4.48
N SER A 173 -2.33 -4.95 3.55
CA SER A 173 -3.12 -4.23 2.53
C SER A 173 -3.45 -5.11 1.32
N SER A 174 -3.85 -6.36 1.56
CA SER A 174 -4.08 -7.39 0.53
C SER A 174 -5.08 -6.90 -0.52
N GLY A 175 -6.28 -6.53 -0.09
CA GLY A 175 -7.35 -6.10 -0.99
C GLY A 175 -6.99 -4.87 -1.81
N SER A 176 -6.23 -3.92 -1.24
CA SER A 176 -5.77 -2.73 -1.97
C SER A 176 -4.85 -3.08 -3.12
N ALA A 177 -3.89 -3.99 -2.92
CA ALA A 177 -2.98 -4.40 -3.99
C ALA A 177 -3.68 -5.26 -5.05
N ILE A 178 -4.56 -6.18 -4.61
CA ILE A 178 -5.39 -6.99 -5.52
C ILE A 178 -6.24 -6.09 -6.40
N ALA A 179 -6.94 -5.11 -5.82
CA ALA A 179 -7.85 -4.24 -6.55
C ALA A 179 -7.14 -3.40 -7.63
N VAL A 180 -5.91 -2.96 -7.37
CA VAL A 180 -5.09 -2.23 -8.35
C VAL A 180 -4.54 -3.16 -9.43
N ALA A 181 -3.97 -4.30 -9.04
CA ALA A 181 -3.39 -5.25 -9.99
C ALA A 181 -4.44 -5.87 -10.91
N ALA A 182 -5.62 -6.23 -10.38
CA ALA A 182 -6.77 -6.74 -11.13
C ALA A 182 -7.63 -5.64 -11.79
N ARG A 183 -7.13 -4.40 -11.89
CA ARG A 183 -7.77 -3.27 -12.59
C ARG A 183 -9.18 -2.93 -12.11
N MET A 184 -9.55 -3.33 -10.90
CA MET A 184 -10.84 -3.01 -10.27
C MET A 184 -10.96 -1.52 -9.96
N VAL A 185 -9.85 -0.87 -9.62
CA VAL A 185 -9.75 0.58 -9.39
C VAL A 185 -8.44 1.13 -9.95
N PRO A 186 -8.39 2.43 -10.33
CA PRO A 186 -7.14 3.10 -10.70
C PRO A 186 -6.08 3.07 -9.59
N ALA A 187 -6.50 3.26 -8.34
CA ALA A 187 -5.62 3.27 -7.18
C ALA A 187 -6.38 2.91 -5.88
N ALA A 188 -5.62 2.51 -4.87
CA ALA A 188 -6.13 2.24 -3.54
C ALA A 188 -5.21 2.78 -2.45
N LEU A 189 -5.78 3.04 -1.27
CA LEU A 189 -4.99 3.39 -0.08
C LEU A 189 -4.74 2.16 0.79
N GLY A 190 -3.54 2.08 1.36
CA GLY A 190 -3.13 1.05 2.29
C GLY A 190 -2.36 1.63 3.48
N SER A 191 -2.00 0.74 4.41
CA SER A 191 -1.15 1.08 5.56
C SER A 191 0.01 0.11 5.67
N ASP A 192 1.13 0.58 6.22
CA ASP A 192 2.39 -0.14 6.29
C ASP A 192 3.04 0.05 7.67
N GLY A 193 2.92 -0.98 8.50
CA GLY A 193 3.53 -1.06 9.83
C GLY A 193 4.81 -1.90 9.89
N GLY A 194 5.04 -2.72 8.87
CA GLY A 194 6.18 -3.63 8.76
C GLY A 194 6.32 -4.18 7.35
N GLY A 195 5.93 -3.41 6.33
CA GLY A 195 5.90 -3.82 4.93
C GLY A 195 4.51 -3.85 4.29
N SER A 196 3.43 -3.55 5.02
CA SER A 196 2.07 -3.89 4.57
C SER A 196 1.51 -3.15 3.35
N VAL A 197 2.22 -2.20 2.73
CA VAL A 197 1.94 -1.79 1.34
C VAL A 197 2.95 -2.37 0.35
N ARG A 198 4.22 -2.49 0.75
CA ARG A 198 5.33 -3.00 -0.07
C ARG A 198 5.25 -4.51 -0.32
N ILE A 199 4.92 -5.30 0.70
CA ILE A 199 4.73 -6.76 0.63
C ILE A 199 3.68 -7.10 -0.43
N PRO A 200 2.42 -6.63 -0.31
CA PRO A 200 1.42 -6.95 -1.31
C PRO A 200 1.64 -6.22 -2.64
N GLY A 201 2.30 -5.06 -2.64
CA GLY A 201 2.77 -4.41 -3.87
C GLY A 201 3.74 -5.31 -4.66
N SER A 202 4.70 -5.95 -3.99
CA SER A 202 5.66 -6.87 -4.61
C SER A 202 4.95 -8.12 -5.15
N PHE A 203 4.13 -8.77 -4.33
CA PHE A 203 3.45 -10.01 -4.72
C PHE A 203 2.37 -9.82 -5.79
N CYS A 204 1.70 -8.67 -5.84
CA CYS A 204 0.68 -8.39 -6.84
C CYS A 204 1.21 -7.63 -8.06
N GLY A 205 2.49 -7.20 -8.06
CA GLY A 205 3.08 -6.47 -9.19
C GLY A 205 2.56 -5.04 -9.32
N ALA A 206 2.40 -4.33 -8.20
CA ALA A 206 1.96 -2.94 -8.13
C ALA A 206 3.05 -2.04 -7.52
N PHE A 207 3.08 -0.78 -7.94
CA PHE A 207 3.88 0.23 -7.27
C PHE A 207 3.24 0.56 -5.92
N ALA A 208 4.06 0.65 -4.86
CA ALA A 208 3.58 1.00 -3.53
C ALA A 208 4.63 1.82 -2.80
N LEU A 209 4.20 2.90 -2.13
CA LEU A 209 5.11 3.76 -1.38
C LEU A 209 4.68 3.88 0.07
N LYS A 210 5.61 3.51 0.97
CA LYS A 210 5.57 3.88 2.38
C LYS A 210 6.39 5.16 2.57
N GLY A 211 5.72 6.28 2.83
CA GLY A 211 6.41 7.56 3.05
C GLY A 211 7.28 7.57 4.33
N THR A 212 7.97 8.67 4.56
CA THR A 212 8.59 8.99 5.85
C THR A 212 7.52 8.99 6.95
N LEU A 213 7.84 8.48 8.14
CA LEU A 213 6.90 8.51 9.27
C LEU A 213 6.45 9.95 9.53
N GLY A 214 5.14 10.17 9.60
CA GLY A 214 4.53 11.49 9.78
C GLY A 214 4.32 12.29 8.49
N ARG A 215 4.77 11.81 7.31
CA ARG A 215 4.56 12.52 6.03
C ARG A 215 3.08 12.56 5.63
N ILE A 216 2.43 11.40 5.68
CA ILE A 216 0.99 11.24 5.49
C ILE A 216 0.37 10.99 6.87
N PRO A 217 -0.62 11.80 7.30
CA PRO A 217 -1.15 11.72 8.64
C PRO A 217 -1.88 10.40 8.89
N THR A 218 -1.66 9.80 10.06
CA THR A 218 -2.33 8.54 10.44
C THR A 218 -3.28 8.75 11.62
N TRP A 219 -4.56 8.46 11.38
CA TRP A 219 -5.59 8.50 12.42
C TRP A 219 -6.78 7.59 12.04
N PRO A 220 -7.45 6.92 13.00
CA PRO A 220 -7.07 6.77 14.40
C PRO A 220 -5.71 6.11 14.60
N TRP A 221 -5.06 6.36 15.73
CA TRP A 221 -3.70 5.89 15.96
C TRP A 221 -3.64 4.37 15.99
N SER A 222 -2.60 3.84 15.37
CA SER A 222 -2.27 2.43 15.42
C SER A 222 -1.76 2.06 16.81
N ALA A 223 -1.99 0.82 17.23
CA ALA A 223 -1.35 0.24 18.41
C ALA A 223 0.19 0.24 18.33
N THR A 224 0.74 0.47 17.13
CA THR A 224 2.16 0.55 16.82
C THR A 224 2.46 1.83 16.03
N GLU A 225 1.96 2.97 16.50
CA GLU A 225 2.05 4.26 15.81
C GLU A 225 3.46 4.61 15.30
N MET A 226 4.51 4.37 16.10
CA MET A 226 5.92 4.65 15.73
C MET A 226 6.45 3.82 14.55
N LEU A 227 5.69 2.82 14.09
CA LEU A 227 5.99 1.95 12.97
C LEU A 227 5.01 2.15 11.80
N SER A 228 3.87 2.79 12.06
CA SER A 228 2.69 2.75 11.18
C SER A 228 2.67 3.94 10.23
N HIS A 229 2.55 3.63 8.95
CA HIS A 229 2.49 4.62 7.88
C HIS A 229 1.21 4.40 7.06
N ALA A 230 0.70 5.44 6.44
CA ALA A 230 -0.27 5.33 5.34
C ALA A 230 0.47 5.51 4.00
N GLY A 231 -0.01 4.84 2.96
CA GLY A 231 0.61 4.90 1.65
C GLY A 231 -0.35 4.46 0.53
N PRO A 232 -0.26 5.06 -0.66
CA PRO A 232 -0.97 4.60 -1.83
C PRO A 232 -0.35 3.32 -2.40
N ILE A 233 -1.20 2.55 -3.07
CA ILE A 233 -0.82 1.47 -3.99
C ILE A 233 -1.39 1.87 -5.35
N THR A 234 -0.54 1.92 -6.37
CA THR A 234 -0.85 2.41 -7.70
C THR A 234 -0.20 1.55 -8.78
N ARG A 235 -0.58 1.79 -10.02
CA ARG A 235 0.05 1.12 -11.16
C ARG A 235 1.31 1.80 -11.63
N THR A 236 1.32 3.13 -11.52
CA THR A 236 2.47 3.95 -11.92
C THR A 236 3.05 4.72 -10.75
N VAL A 237 4.32 5.09 -10.87
CA VAL A 237 4.99 5.94 -9.87
C VAL A 237 4.34 7.31 -9.80
N ARG A 238 4.00 7.88 -10.97
CA ARG A 238 3.43 9.21 -11.09
C ARG A 238 2.06 9.33 -10.42
N ASP A 239 1.23 8.29 -10.50
CA ASP A 239 -0.04 8.25 -9.76
C ASP A 239 0.19 8.34 -8.25
N SER A 240 1.17 7.60 -7.73
CA SER A 240 1.54 7.69 -6.32
C SER A 240 2.10 9.07 -5.95
N ALA A 241 2.88 9.70 -6.83
CA ALA A 241 3.39 11.05 -6.61
C ALA A 241 2.27 12.11 -6.53
N LEU A 242 1.27 12.04 -7.43
CA LEU A 242 0.06 12.86 -7.34
C LEU A 242 -0.69 12.63 -6.01
N LEU A 243 -0.82 11.38 -5.58
CA LEU A 243 -1.47 11.07 -4.31
C LEU A 243 -0.66 11.59 -3.13
N PHE A 244 0.67 11.57 -3.18
CA PHE A 244 1.50 12.19 -2.16
C PHE A 244 1.30 13.70 -2.07
N ASP A 245 1.12 14.40 -3.20
CA ASP A 245 0.78 15.84 -3.21
C ASP A 245 -0.54 16.12 -2.48
N ILE A 246 -1.52 15.22 -2.62
CA ILE A 246 -2.86 15.38 -2.04
C ILE A 246 -2.90 14.96 -0.57
N LEU A 247 -2.22 13.87 -0.22
CA LEU A 247 -2.37 13.18 1.05
C LEU A 247 -1.37 13.65 2.10
N SER A 248 -0.25 14.27 1.72
CA SER A 248 0.82 14.67 2.64
C SER A 248 0.54 15.98 3.38
N GLY A 249 1.25 16.17 4.49
CA GLY A 249 1.27 17.42 5.28
C GLY A 249 0.56 17.29 6.62
N PRO A 250 0.70 18.29 7.50
CA PRO A 250 0.32 18.18 8.90
C PRO A 250 -1.20 18.15 9.11
N ASP A 251 -1.64 17.44 10.14
CA ASP A 251 -3.02 17.44 10.60
C ASP A 251 -3.00 17.38 12.14
N PRO A 252 -3.83 18.16 12.85
CA PRO A 252 -3.83 18.19 14.32
C PRO A 252 -4.20 16.86 14.98
N LEU A 253 -4.79 15.92 14.24
CA LEU A 253 -5.09 14.58 14.74
C LEU A 253 -3.88 13.62 14.70
N ASP A 254 -2.78 14.02 14.07
CA ASP A 254 -1.54 13.26 14.03
C ASP A 254 -0.43 14.00 14.79
N HIS A 255 -0.04 13.46 15.94
CA HIS A 255 1.03 14.03 16.76
C HIS A 255 2.44 13.78 16.21
N GLN A 256 2.58 12.90 15.23
CA GLN A 256 3.82 12.62 14.52
C GLN A 256 3.94 13.42 13.21
N ALA A 257 2.96 14.28 12.91
CA ALA A 257 2.89 15.04 11.67
C ALA A 257 4.17 15.81 11.36
N LEU A 258 4.67 15.67 10.13
CA LEU A 258 5.73 16.49 9.59
C LEU A 258 5.18 17.81 9.03
N PRO A 259 6.03 18.85 8.91
CA PRO A 259 5.70 20.05 8.15
C PRO A 259 5.22 19.72 6.74
N ALA A 260 4.43 20.64 6.17
CA ALA A 260 3.97 20.52 4.79
C ALA A 260 5.19 20.38 3.85
N PRO A 261 5.11 19.53 2.81
CA PRO A 261 6.12 19.51 1.76
C PRO A 261 6.30 20.91 1.16
N ASP A 262 7.54 21.26 0.85
CA ASP A 262 7.94 22.51 0.19
C ASP A 262 7.96 22.40 -1.34
N GLU A 263 7.94 21.17 -1.86
CA GLU A 263 7.84 20.87 -3.29
C GLU A 263 6.72 19.87 -3.61
N SER A 264 6.25 19.89 -4.86
CA SER A 264 5.34 18.86 -5.39
C SER A 264 6.13 17.60 -5.74
N PHE A 265 5.64 16.47 -5.24
CA PHE A 265 6.15 15.15 -5.54
C PHE A 265 5.96 14.80 -7.02
N LEU A 266 4.80 15.11 -7.60
CA LEU A 266 4.55 14.85 -9.03
C LEU A 266 5.47 15.69 -9.91
N ALA A 267 5.59 16.99 -9.62
CA ALA A 267 6.47 17.88 -10.37
C ALA A 267 7.94 17.47 -10.24
N ARG A 268 8.35 16.94 -9.07
CA ARG A 268 9.69 16.39 -8.87
C ARG A 268 9.96 15.20 -9.78
N CYS A 269 9.00 14.32 -10.02
CA CYS A 269 9.15 13.20 -10.98
C CYS A 269 9.44 13.65 -12.42
N ASP A 270 9.08 14.88 -12.79
CA ASP A 270 9.35 15.45 -14.12
C ASP A 270 10.74 16.10 -14.24
N GLN A 271 11.46 16.24 -13.14
CA GLN A 271 12.80 16.83 -13.14
C GLN A 271 13.86 15.79 -13.52
N PRO A 272 14.91 16.18 -14.27
CA PRO A 272 16.06 15.30 -14.52
C PRO A 272 16.68 14.80 -13.22
N LEU A 273 17.11 13.53 -13.21
CA LEU A 273 17.91 13.01 -12.11
C LEU A 273 19.30 13.65 -12.12
N SER A 274 19.69 14.23 -10.98
CA SER A 274 21.10 14.50 -10.70
C SER A 274 21.87 13.19 -10.55
N PRO A 275 23.21 13.18 -10.70
CA PRO A 275 24.01 12.02 -10.35
C PRO A 275 23.71 11.52 -8.93
N LEU A 276 23.43 10.22 -8.76
CA LEU A 276 23.17 9.61 -7.44
C LEU A 276 24.14 8.48 -7.11
N ARG A 277 24.51 8.36 -5.84
CA ARG A 277 25.22 7.24 -5.24
C ARG A 277 24.18 6.24 -4.73
N ILE A 278 24.17 5.05 -5.30
CA ILE A 278 23.18 4.01 -4.98
C ILE A 278 23.89 2.85 -4.28
N GLY A 279 23.46 2.55 -3.06
CA GLY A 279 23.83 1.31 -2.39
C GLY A 279 22.97 0.17 -2.90
N PHE A 280 23.55 -0.88 -3.45
CA PHE A 280 22.82 -2.11 -3.77
C PHE A 280 23.08 -3.17 -2.71
N CYS A 281 22.03 -3.60 -2.03
CA CYS A 281 22.09 -4.63 -1.00
C CYS A 281 21.35 -5.88 -1.51
N PRO A 282 22.06 -6.91 -2.00
CA PRO A 282 21.42 -8.10 -2.59
C PRO A 282 20.69 -8.95 -1.55
N THR A 283 21.11 -8.87 -0.29
CA THR A 283 20.47 -9.52 0.85
C THR A 283 20.77 -8.76 2.14
N LEU A 284 19.83 -8.81 3.09
CA LEU A 284 19.95 -8.27 4.43
C LEU A 284 19.97 -9.40 5.47
N PHE A 285 20.78 -9.24 6.52
CA PHE A 285 20.87 -10.19 7.64
C PHE A 285 21.21 -11.63 7.24
N ASP A 286 21.95 -11.80 6.14
CA ASP A 286 22.30 -13.11 5.56
C ASP A 286 21.08 -13.97 5.20
N THR A 287 19.95 -13.33 4.90
CA THR A 287 18.72 -14.00 4.48
C THR A 287 18.92 -14.63 3.10
N PRO A 288 18.66 -15.93 2.91
CA PRO A 288 18.64 -16.53 1.58
C PRO A 288 17.57 -15.88 0.70
N VAL A 289 17.94 -15.49 -0.51
CA VAL A 289 17.04 -14.92 -1.52
C VAL A 289 16.81 -15.96 -2.61
N ASP A 290 15.55 -16.16 -3.01
CA ASP A 290 15.19 -17.02 -4.14
C ASP A 290 16.01 -16.63 -5.38
N ALA A 291 16.58 -17.63 -6.07
CA ALA A 291 17.48 -17.38 -7.19
C ALA A 291 16.84 -16.59 -8.34
N GLN A 292 15.53 -16.75 -8.56
CA GLN A 292 14.80 -15.99 -9.58
C GLN A 292 14.66 -14.52 -9.17
N ILE A 293 14.45 -14.26 -7.87
CA ILE A 293 14.42 -12.89 -7.32
C ILE A 293 15.78 -12.24 -7.43
N ALA A 294 16.84 -12.93 -6.99
CA ALA A 294 18.20 -12.44 -7.08
C ALA A 294 18.56 -12.08 -8.53
N SER A 295 18.29 -12.98 -9.48
CA SER A 295 18.58 -12.76 -10.90
C SER A 295 17.79 -11.57 -11.49
N ALA A 296 16.48 -11.47 -11.20
CA ALA A 296 15.66 -10.36 -11.69
C ALA A 296 16.10 -9.01 -11.12
N VAL A 297 16.42 -8.97 -9.82
CA VAL A 297 16.90 -7.76 -9.14
C VAL A 297 18.28 -7.35 -9.66
N GLU A 298 19.22 -8.28 -9.83
CA GLU A 298 20.54 -8.00 -10.40
C GLU A 298 20.44 -7.47 -11.84
N ALA A 299 19.54 -8.05 -12.65
CA ALA A 299 19.28 -7.57 -14.01
C ALA A 299 18.72 -6.15 -14.01
N ALA A 300 17.76 -5.85 -13.12
CA ALA A 300 17.19 -4.52 -12.95
C ALA A 300 18.24 -3.49 -12.50
N VAL A 301 19.06 -3.82 -11.50
CA VAL A 301 20.18 -3.00 -11.02
C VAL A 301 21.18 -2.73 -12.14
N GLY A 302 21.51 -3.75 -12.94
CA GLY A 302 22.38 -3.61 -14.09
C GLY A 302 21.81 -2.68 -15.17
N ASN A 303 20.50 -2.73 -15.42
CA ASN A 303 19.84 -1.79 -16.33
C ASN A 303 19.86 -0.35 -15.79
N ILE A 304 19.56 -0.18 -14.50
CA ILE A 304 19.62 1.11 -13.80
C ILE A 304 21.01 1.73 -13.93
N ALA A 305 22.07 0.97 -13.65
CA ALA A 305 23.45 1.45 -13.71
C ALA A 305 23.90 1.88 -15.13
N ARG A 306 23.36 1.26 -16.19
CA ARG A 306 23.69 1.60 -17.57
C ARG A 306 22.88 2.77 -18.12
N SER A 307 21.65 2.92 -17.66
CA SER A 307 20.65 3.78 -18.30
C SER A 307 20.39 5.08 -17.55
N LEU A 308 20.71 5.16 -16.25
CA LEU A 308 20.50 6.33 -15.41
C LEU A 308 21.84 6.94 -14.95
N PRO A 309 21.87 8.25 -14.61
CA PRO A 309 23.08 8.89 -14.09
C PRO A 309 23.33 8.46 -12.63
N VAL A 310 23.73 7.21 -12.41
CA VAL A 310 23.93 6.67 -11.06
C VAL A 310 25.23 5.90 -10.96
N THR A 311 25.83 5.93 -9.77
CA THR A 311 26.94 5.05 -9.39
C THR A 311 26.42 4.02 -8.41
N VAL A 312 26.40 2.75 -8.80
CA VAL A 312 25.92 1.66 -7.95
C VAL A 312 27.11 0.98 -7.27
N SER A 313 27.06 0.85 -5.94
CA SER A 313 28.02 0.05 -5.17
C SER A 313 27.29 -1.05 -4.42
N THR A 314 27.72 -2.30 -4.63
CA THR A 314 27.21 -3.43 -3.85
C THR A 314 27.72 -3.35 -2.41
N LEU A 315 26.82 -3.45 -1.44
CA LEU A 315 27.17 -3.39 -0.03
C LEU A 315 26.41 -4.43 0.79
N LYS A 316 27.05 -4.88 1.87
CA LYS A 316 26.46 -5.71 2.92
C LYS A 316 26.48 -4.87 4.20
N PRO A 317 25.37 -4.25 4.62
CA PRO A 317 25.36 -3.47 5.84
C PRO A 317 25.73 -4.35 7.03
N ASN A 318 26.63 -3.89 7.90
CA ASN A 318 26.96 -4.59 9.14
C ASN A 318 25.93 -4.27 10.24
N TRP A 319 24.66 -4.47 9.91
CA TRP A 319 23.55 -4.24 10.82
C TRP A 319 23.13 -5.56 11.46
N GLN A 320 22.91 -5.54 12.76
CA GLN A 320 22.21 -6.62 13.43
C GLN A 320 20.73 -6.58 13.03
N ASP A 321 20.14 -7.75 12.81
CA ASP A 321 18.70 -7.89 12.57
C ASP A 321 17.91 -7.30 13.76
N PRO A 322 17.09 -6.24 13.55
CA PRO A 322 16.29 -5.63 14.60
C PRO A 322 14.96 -6.37 14.83
N LEU A 323 14.80 -7.61 14.36
CA LEU A 323 13.57 -8.41 14.51
C LEU A 323 13.07 -8.46 15.96
N ALA A 324 13.95 -8.69 16.94
CA ALA A 324 13.53 -8.73 18.35
C ALA A 324 12.99 -7.37 18.84
N THR A 325 13.57 -6.27 18.38
CA THR A 325 13.08 -4.91 18.63
C THR A 325 11.71 -4.71 17.98
N PHE A 326 11.55 -5.12 16.72
CA PHE A 326 10.29 -5.06 16.01
C PHE A 326 9.20 -5.89 16.69
N GLU A 327 9.48 -7.15 17.00
CA GLU A 327 8.59 -8.08 17.70
C GLU A 327 8.13 -7.49 19.02
N THR A 328 9.03 -6.95 19.83
CA THR A 328 8.68 -6.32 21.11
C THR A 328 7.73 -5.14 20.93
N LEU A 329 8.06 -4.21 20.03
CA LEU A 329 7.21 -3.02 19.78
C LEU A 329 5.85 -3.41 19.21
N TRP A 330 5.82 -4.42 18.34
CA TRP A 330 4.61 -4.86 17.65
C TRP A 330 3.67 -5.65 18.55
N VAL A 331 4.21 -6.63 19.28
CA VAL A 331 3.43 -7.54 20.14
C VAL A 331 2.95 -6.80 21.39
N ALA A 332 3.86 -6.11 22.10
CA ALA A 332 3.50 -5.42 23.34
C ALA A 332 2.53 -4.26 23.09
N GLY A 333 2.75 -3.45 22.04
CA GLY A 333 1.86 -2.33 21.69
C GLY A 333 0.43 -2.78 21.41
N ARG A 334 0.27 -3.87 20.66
CA ARG A 334 -1.05 -4.47 20.37
C ARG A 334 -1.67 -5.15 21.59
N GLY A 335 -0.86 -5.82 22.42
CA GLY A 335 -1.31 -6.37 23.69
C GLY A 335 -1.94 -5.33 24.61
N ILE A 336 -1.32 -4.17 24.72
CA ILE A 336 -1.85 -3.05 25.52
C ILE A 336 -3.13 -2.49 24.88
N ALA A 337 -3.11 -2.22 23.56
CA ALA A 337 -4.22 -1.59 22.86
C ALA A 337 -5.49 -2.47 22.83
N TYR A 338 -5.33 -3.79 22.69
CA TYR A 338 -6.45 -4.70 22.44
C TYR A 338 -6.69 -5.71 23.56
N GLY A 339 -5.67 -6.06 24.35
CA GLY A 339 -5.73 -7.20 25.26
C GLY A 339 -6.85 -7.11 26.29
N LYS A 340 -6.98 -5.97 26.98
CA LYS A 340 -8.09 -5.76 27.94
C LYS A 340 -9.45 -5.64 27.23
N ALA A 341 -9.49 -4.93 26.10
CA ALA A 341 -10.72 -4.64 25.39
C ALA A 341 -11.35 -5.90 24.76
N LEU A 342 -10.52 -6.85 24.31
CA LEU A 342 -10.94 -8.05 23.58
C LEU A 342 -10.76 -9.35 24.38
N ALA A 343 -10.47 -9.25 25.70
CA ALA A 343 -10.17 -10.42 26.55
C ALA A 343 -11.27 -11.50 26.52
N GLN A 344 -12.54 -11.09 26.37
CA GLN A 344 -13.71 -11.98 26.34
C GLN A 344 -14.14 -12.39 24.92
N GLN A 345 -13.37 -12.00 23.89
CA GLN A 345 -13.69 -12.23 22.49
C GLN A 345 -12.51 -12.87 21.72
N LEU A 346 -11.53 -13.45 22.43
CA LEU A 346 -10.32 -14.02 21.81
C LEU A 346 -10.62 -15.16 20.83
N ASP A 347 -11.74 -15.85 20.97
CA ASP A 347 -12.25 -16.90 20.07
C ASP A 347 -12.82 -16.32 18.75
N GLN A 348 -13.21 -15.05 18.75
CA GLN A 348 -13.68 -14.32 17.58
C GLN A 348 -12.52 -13.71 16.77
N LEU A 349 -11.32 -13.65 17.34
CA LEU A 349 -10.13 -13.12 16.67
C LEU A 349 -9.50 -14.15 15.73
N ASP A 350 -8.67 -13.68 14.81
CA ASP A 350 -7.73 -14.52 14.10
C ASP A 350 -6.86 -15.29 15.12
N PRO A 351 -6.67 -16.62 14.96
CA PRO A 351 -5.91 -17.41 15.94
C PRO A 351 -4.50 -16.90 16.21
N GLY A 352 -3.81 -16.41 15.17
CA GLY A 352 -2.47 -15.86 15.30
C GLY A 352 -2.48 -14.50 16.01
N PHE A 353 -3.50 -13.68 15.78
CA PHE A 353 -3.68 -12.43 16.51
C PHE A 353 -4.05 -12.67 17.99
N ALA A 354 -4.90 -13.64 18.27
CA ALA A 354 -5.22 -14.05 19.64
C ALA A 354 -3.98 -14.56 20.38
N ASP A 355 -3.13 -15.36 19.72
CA ASP A 355 -1.86 -15.83 20.28
C ASP A 355 -0.89 -14.67 20.54
N LEU A 356 -0.78 -13.71 19.61
CA LEU A 356 -0.02 -12.47 19.79
C LEU A 356 -0.48 -11.70 21.05
N ILE A 357 -1.80 -11.53 21.25
CA ILE A 357 -2.33 -10.88 22.45
C ILE A 357 -1.93 -11.67 23.71
N ARG A 358 -2.04 -13.00 23.72
CA ARG A 358 -1.62 -13.82 24.87
C ARG A 358 -0.13 -13.65 25.18
N ARG A 359 0.72 -13.68 24.15
CA ARG A 359 2.18 -13.51 24.29
C ARG A 359 2.58 -12.12 24.74
N SER A 360 1.75 -11.11 24.52
CA SER A 360 2.06 -9.74 24.98
C SER A 360 2.29 -9.63 26.49
N ALA A 361 1.69 -10.52 27.29
CA ALA A 361 1.91 -10.58 28.74
C ALA A 361 3.34 -11.00 29.15
N GLN A 362 4.14 -11.52 28.20
CA GLN A 362 5.54 -11.91 28.43
C GLN A 362 6.49 -10.71 28.35
N TYR A 363 6.03 -9.56 27.83
CA TYR A 363 6.83 -8.36 27.70
C TYR A 363 6.56 -7.41 28.87
N SER A 364 7.60 -7.08 29.61
CA SER A 364 7.54 -6.07 30.67
C SER A 364 7.62 -4.66 30.09
N LEU A 365 7.28 -3.66 30.93
CA LEU A 365 7.55 -2.25 30.60
C LEU A 365 9.04 -2.00 30.33
N SER A 366 9.92 -2.70 31.04
CA SER A 366 11.38 -2.58 30.84
C SER A 366 11.78 -3.06 29.44
N ASP A 367 11.26 -4.20 29.00
CA ASP A 367 11.53 -4.73 27.65
C ASP A 367 11.07 -3.75 26.58
N TYR A 368 9.88 -3.16 26.76
CA TYR A 368 9.35 -2.17 25.82
C TYR A 368 10.22 -0.91 25.76
N LEU A 369 10.62 -0.34 26.91
CA LEU A 369 11.49 0.84 26.97
C LEU A 369 12.88 0.53 26.40
N GLN A 370 13.41 -0.67 26.60
CA GLN A 370 14.66 -1.12 26.00
C GLN A 370 14.53 -1.21 24.47
N ALA A 371 13.42 -1.75 23.96
CA ALA A 371 13.15 -1.79 22.53
C ALA A 371 13.06 -0.38 21.90
N LEU A 372 12.55 0.62 22.63
CA LEU A 372 12.59 2.01 22.15
C LEU A 372 14.02 2.56 22.03
N GLN A 373 14.90 2.24 22.98
CA GLN A 373 16.32 2.62 22.90
C GLN A 373 17.02 1.89 21.74
N GLN A 374 16.76 0.59 21.57
CA GLN A 374 17.30 -0.19 20.45
C GLN A 374 16.81 0.33 19.10
N ARG A 375 15.54 0.70 18.99
CA ARG A 375 14.99 1.36 17.80
C ARG A 375 15.75 2.64 17.47
N ALA A 376 16.02 3.49 18.46
CA ALA A 376 16.77 4.72 18.25
C ALA A 376 18.21 4.44 17.78
N ALA A 377 18.89 3.47 18.41
CA ALA A 377 20.24 3.06 18.03
C ALA A 377 20.29 2.49 16.60
N PHE A 378 19.32 1.65 16.23
CA PHE A 378 19.21 1.10 14.88
C PHE A 378 18.90 2.19 13.84
N ALA A 379 18.01 3.13 14.16
CA ALA A 379 17.72 4.26 13.30
C ALA A 379 18.97 5.09 12.99
N ASN A 380 19.81 5.37 13.99
CA ASN A 380 21.07 6.09 13.78
C ASN A 380 22.00 5.36 12.81
N GLN A 381 22.11 4.02 12.89
CA GLN A 381 22.94 3.23 11.97
C GLN A 381 22.43 3.28 10.53
N VAL A 382 21.11 3.18 10.33
CA VAL A 382 20.49 3.25 9.00
C VAL A 382 20.57 4.66 8.44
N HIS A 383 20.41 5.69 9.27
CA HIS A 383 20.51 7.09 8.83
C HIS A 383 21.95 7.45 8.44
N ALA A 384 22.94 6.96 9.17
CA ALA A 384 24.37 7.16 8.85
C ALA A 384 24.76 6.56 7.48
N LEU A 385 24.10 5.49 7.01
CA LEU A 385 24.34 4.95 5.66
C LEU A 385 24.14 6.01 4.58
N PHE A 386 23.20 6.94 4.78
CA PHE A 386 22.87 7.96 3.79
C PHE A 386 23.85 9.15 3.77
N GLU A 387 24.91 9.12 4.57
CA GLU A 387 26.08 10.00 4.39
C GLU A 387 26.85 9.60 3.11
N ASP A 388 26.96 8.29 2.87
CA ASP A 388 27.71 7.70 1.75
C ASP A 388 26.85 7.42 0.51
N TYR A 389 25.53 7.29 0.69
CA TYR A 389 24.60 6.93 -0.38
C TYR A 389 23.38 7.84 -0.39
N ASP A 390 22.85 8.12 -1.57
CA ASP A 390 21.63 8.92 -1.72
C ASP A 390 20.39 8.02 -1.65
N LEU A 391 20.50 6.77 -2.11
CA LEU A 391 19.46 5.75 -2.02
C LEU A 391 20.05 4.36 -1.75
N LEU A 392 19.26 3.49 -1.14
CA LEU A 392 19.52 2.06 -0.98
C LEU A 392 18.49 1.27 -1.79
N ILE A 393 18.95 0.33 -2.62
CA ILE A 393 18.08 -0.59 -3.38
C ILE A 393 18.37 -2.05 -3.01
N MET A 394 17.32 -2.85 -2.95
CA MET A 394 17.38 -4.28 -2.58
C MET A 394 16.12 -5.01 -3.06
N PRO A 395 16.09 -6.35 -3.08
CA PRO A 395 14.82 -7.07 -3.26
C PRO A 395 13.79 -6.59 -2.23
N THR A 396 12.51 -6.45 -2.62
CA THR A 396 11.45 -6.15 -1.65
C THR A 396 11.20 -7.32 -0.71
N LEU A 397 11.24 -8.54 -1.25
CA LEU A 397 11.03 -9.80 -0.52
C LEU A 397 12.07 -10.84 -0.95
N PRO A 398 12.51 -11.72 -0.03
CA PRO A 398 13.45 -12.79 -0.36
C PRO A 398 12.78 -14.03 -1.00
N ILE A 399 11.45 -14.11 -0.99
CA ILE A 399 10.68 -15.28 -1.43
C ILE A 399 9.61 -14.89 -2.45
N LEU A 400 9.18 -15.85 -3.26
CA LEU A 400 7.98 -15.74 -4.09
C LEU A 400 6.71 -15.97 -3.24
N PRO A 401 5.53 -15.58 -3.75
CA PRO A 401 4.25 -15.89 -3.10
C PRO A 401 4.10 -17.40 -2.82
N PHE A 402 3.57 -17.73 -1.64
CA PHE A 402 3.24 -19.10 -1.21
C PHE A 402 1.71 -19.29 -1.15
N ALA A 403 1.21 -20.45 -0.69
CA ALA A 403 -0.22 -20.74 -0.69
C ALA A 403 -1.04 -19.66 0.05
N ALA A 404 -2.17 -19.26 -0.53
CA ALA A 404 -2.98 -18.14 -0.01
C ALA A 404 -3.61 -18.38 1.36
N ASP A 405 -3.70 -19.64 1.78
CA ASP A 405 -4.32 -20.06 3.03
C ASP A 405 -3.33 -20.15 4.20
N ASP A 406 -2.04 -19.97 3.93
CA ASP A 406 -0.99 -20.00 4.94
C ASP A 406 -0.62 -18.58 5.43
N VAL A 407 -0.03 -18.50 6.63
CA VAL A 407 0.53 -17.25 7.19
C VAL A 407 2.05 -17.12 6.98
N ALA A 408 2.70 -18.20 6.60
CA ALA A 408 4.12 -18.30 6.29
C ALA A 408 4.36 -19.50 5.34
N PRO A 409 5.44 -19.50 4.55
CA PRO A 409 5.79 -20.64 3.72
C PRO A 409 5.98 -21.90 4.56
N ALA A 410 5.56 -23.06 4.06
CA ALA A 410 5.75 -24.34 4.74
C ALA A 410 7.23 -24.57 5.11
N GLY A 411 7.49 -24.98 6.36
CA GLY A 411 8.84 -25.30 6.85
C GLY A 411 9.76 -24.09 7.10
N TYR A 412 9.27 -22.85 6.99
CA TYR A 412 10.07 -21.66 7.27
C TYR A 412 10.49 -21.60 8.76
N ALA A 413 11.73 -21.22 9.06
CA ALA A 413 12.23 -21.23 10.44
C ALA A 413 11.47 -20.22 11.34
N GLY A 414 11.18 -20.63 12.58
CA GLY A 414 10.59 -19.75 13.60
C GLY A 414 9.09 -19.51 13.47
N GLN A 415 8.34 -20.45 12.86
CA GLN A 415 6.87 -20.37 12.80
C GLN A 415 6.21 -20.34 14.19
N ASP A 416 6.88 -20.92 15.20
CA ASP A 416 6.40 -20.95 16.58
C ASP A 416 6.60 -19.62 17.33
N GLY A 417 7.22 -18.62 16.69
CA GLY A 417 7.45 -17.28 17.23
C GLY A 417 6.17 -16.42 17.28
N ALA A 418 6.24 -15.26 17.94
CA ALA A 418 5.09 -14.36 18.07
C ALA A 418 4.69 -13.69 16.74
N LEU A 419 5.64 -13.55 15.79
CA LEU A 419 5.44 -12.95 14.47
C LEU A 419 6.06 -13.83 13.36
N PRO A 420 5.47 -14.98 13.04
CA PRO A 420 5.98 -15.85 11.97
C PRO A 420 6.12 -15.12 10.63
N TRP A 421 5.26 -14.12 10.38
CA TRP A 421 5.28 -13.36 9.14
C TRP A 421 6.46 -12.41 8.99
N ALA A 422 7.00 -11.89 10.11
CA ALA A 422 8.13 -10.97 10.06
C ALA A 422 9.40 -11.68 9.58
N ARG A 423 9.52 -12.99 9.84
CA ARG A 423 10.70 -13.79 9.49
C ARG A 423 10.88 -13.98 8.00
N TRP A 424 9.79 -14.11 7.24
CA TRP A 424 9.85 -14.22 5.78
C TRP A 424 9.80 -12.86 5.07
N THR A 425 9.67 -11.75 5.81
CA THR A 425 9.67 -10.36 5.29
C THR A 425 10.82 -9.48 5.82
N PRO A 426 12.06 -10.00 6.00
CA PRO A 426 13.12 -9.32 6.76
C PRO A 426 13.58 -7.98 6.17
N PHE A 427 13.28 -7.73 4.90
CA PHE A 427 13.75 -6.54 4.19
C PHE A 427 12.83 -5.33 4.37
N THR A 428 11.65 -5.48 4.98
CA THR A 428 10.65 -4.41 4.99
C THR A 428 10.51 -3.68 6.33
N TYR A 429 10.40 -4.40 7.45
CA TYR A 429 10.27 -3.79 8.78
C TYR A 429 11.45 -2.93 9.23
N PRO A 430 12.72 -3.11 8.79
CA PRO A 430 13.81 -2.22 9.20
C PRO A 430 13.47 -0.75 8.92
N PHE A 431 12.86 -0.48 7.77
CA PHE A 431 12.50 0.88 7.34
C PHE A 431 11.19 1.40 7.97
N ASN A 432 10.42 0.55 8.66
CA ASN A 432 9.36 1.01 9.57
C ASN A 432 9.95 1.45 10.92
N ILE A 433 10.91 0.67 11.45
CA ILE A 433 11.60 0.99 12.71
C ILE A 433 12.30 2.34 12.60
N THR A 434 13.03 2.56 11.51
CA THR A 434 13.78 3.81 11.28
C THR A 434 12.93 4.90 10.63
N GLY A 435 11.76 4.51 10.11
CA GLY A 435 10.77 5.33 9.44
C GLY A 435 11.31 6.14 8.26
N ASN A 436 12.27 5.58 7.53
CA ASN A 436 12.73 6.04 6.21
C ASN A 436 11.63 5.84 5.16
N PRO A 437 11.51 6.68 4.12
CA PRO A 437 10.63 6.39 2.99
C PRO A 437 11.15 5.16 2.22
N ALA A 438 10.23 4.27 1.84
CA ALA A 438 10.55 3.04 1.12
C ALA A 438 9.45 2.69 0.09
N ALA A 439 9.83 2.56 -1.18
CA ALA A 439 8.96 2.15 -2.26
C ALA A 439 9.18 0.68 -2.63
N ASN A 440 8.16 0.03 -3.17
CA ASN A 440 8.26 -1.16 -4.01
C ASN A 440 7.93 -0.76 -5.45
N LEU A 441 8.73 -1.20 -6.42
CA LEU A 441 8.40 -1.16 -7.84
C LEU A 441 8.62 -2.55 -8.48
N PRO A 442 7.74 -3.00 -9.39
CA PRO A 442 7.98 -4.22 -10.17
C PRO A 442 9.26 -4.10 -11.01
N CYS A 443 10.15 -5.07 -10.91
CA CYS A 443 11.45 -5.04 -11.61
C CYS A 443 11.73 -6.28 -12.47
N GLY A 444 10.84 -7.26 -12.46
CA GLY A 444 10.98 -8.50 -13.21
C GLY A 444 9.88 -9.51 -12.88
N TRP A 445 9.95 -10.68 -13.50
CA TRP A 445 9.00 -11.78 -13.32
C TRP A 445 9.74 -13.11 -13.16
N SER A 446 9.19 -14.00 -12.34
CA SER A 446 9.67 -15.37 -12.21
C SER A 446 9.39 -16.17 -13.48
N SER A 447 9.95 -17.38 -13.58
CA SER A 447 9.64 -18.32 -14.67
C SER A 447 8.17 -18.72 -14.73
N GLY A 448 7.45 -18.65 -13.61
CA GLY A 448 6.00 -18.85 -13.52
C GLY A 448 5.17 -17.59 -13.80
N GLY A 449 5.80 -16.49 -14.21
CA GLY A 449 5.11 -15.22 -14.49
C GLY A 449 4.69 -14.44 -13.24
N LEU A 450 5.22 -14.77 -12.05
CA LEU A 450 4.92 -14.02 -10.83
C LEU A 450 5.78 -12.76 -10.75
N PRO A 451 5.23 -11.61 -10.35
CA PRO A 451 5.98 -10.36 -10.28
C PRO A 451 7.04 -10.39 -9.16
N ILE A 452 8.14 -9.70 -9.40
CA ILE A 452 9.27 -9.53 -8.47
C ILE A 452 9.46 -8.03 -8.22
N GLY A 453 9.56 -7.66 -6.94
CA GLY A 453 9.69 -6.28 -6.50
C GLY A 453 11.12 -5.86 -6.17
N LEU A 454 11.50 -4.67 -6.61
CA LEU A 454 12.68 -3.92 -6.15
C LEU A 454 12.23 -2.88 -5.13
N GLN A 455 12.83 -2.92 -3.95
CA GLN A 455 12.63 -1.93 -2.91
C GLN A 455 13.65 -0.80 -3.07
N VAL A 456 13.17 0.44 -3.00
CA VAL A 456 13.98 1.66 -3.04
C VAL A 456 13.76 2.43 -1.74
N VAL A 457 14.84 2.68 -1.00
CA VAL A 457 14.81 3.36 0.30
C VAL A 457 15.64 4.65 0.21
N GLY A 458 15.07 5.74 0.71
CA GLY A 458 15.77 7.02 0.81
C GLY A 458 16.07 7.43 2.25
N PRO A 459 16.88 8.49 2.45
CA PRO A 459 17.03 9.11 3.75
C PRO A 459 15.68 9.65 4.24
N ARG A 460 15.58 9.87 5.55
CA ARG A 460 14.36 10.51 6.09
C ARG A 460 14.10 11.83 5.38
N PHE A 461 12.82 12.07 5.09
CA PHE A 461 12.29 13.25 4.42
C PHE A 461 12.57 13.34 2.92
N ALA A 462 13.29 12.36 2.33
CA ALA A 462 13.58 12.32 0.90
C ALA A 462 12.52 11.56 0.08
N ASP A 463 11.24 11.61 0.50
CA ASP A 463 10.11 10.99 -0.21
C ASP A 463 10.07 11.39 -1.70
N ALA A 464 10.35 12.66 -2.00
CA ALA A 464 10.36 13.19 -3.37
C ALA A 464 11.51 12.63 -4.21
N GLN A 465 12.70 12.42 -3.63
CA GLN A 465 13.84 11.81 -4.31
C GLN A 465 13.59 10.32 -4.60
N VAL A 466 12.97 9.60 -3.65
CA VAL A 466 12.55 8.20 -3.87
C VAL A 466 11.58 8.10 -5.03
N LEU A 467 10.55 8.96 -5.08
CA LEU A 467 9.59 9.02 -6.18
C LEU A 467 10.24 9.42 -7.52
N GLN A 468 11.15 10.40 -7.52
CA GLN A 468 11.88 10.81 -8.71
C GLN A 468 12.69 9.65 -9.30
N PHE A 469 13.45 8.97 -8.45
CA PHE A 469 14.24 7.82 -8.86
C PHE A 469 13.35 6.70 -9.39
N CYS A 470 12.28 6.35 -8.67
CA CYS A 470 11.34 5.32 -9.12
C CYS A 470 10.73 5.67 -10.48
N ALA A 471 10.37 6.94 -10.73
CA ALA A 471 9.81 7.38 -12.01
C ALA A 471 10.82 7.25 -13.15
N ALA A 472 12.10 7.53 -12.90
CA ALA A 472 13.16 7.31 -13.88
C ALA A 472 13.39 5.81 -14.17
N VAL A 473 13.30 4.96 -13.14
CA VAL A 473 13.37 3.49 -13.31
C VAL A 473 12.17 2.98 -14.13
N GLU A 474 10.96 3.43 -13.82
CA GLU A 474 9.75 3.11 -14.57
C GLU A 474 9.87 3.51 -16.05
N ALA A 475 10.46 4.68 -16.35
CA ALA A 475 10.62 5.16 -17.72
C ALA A 475 11.54 4.28 -18.59
N ILE A 476 12.56 3.64 -17.99
CA ILE A 476 13.49 2.75 -18.72
C ILE A 476 13.06 1.27 -18.69
N ALA A 477 12.09 0.93 -17.83
CA ALA A 477 11.59 -0.43 -17.63
C ALA A 477 10.12 -0.41 -17.18
N PRO A 478 9.18 -0.03 -18.07
CA PRO A 478 7.76 0.00 -17.72
C PRO A 478 7.24 -1.42 -17.47
N TRP A 479 6.34 -1.57 -16.50
CA TRP A 479 5.75 -2.87 -16.13
C TRP A 479 4.25 -2.96 -16.37
N ASP A 480 3.52 -1.85 -16.48
CA ASP A 480 2.05 -1.84 -16.46
C ASP A 480 1.39 -2.59 -17.63
N GLN A 481 2.14 -2.84 -18.71
CA GLN A 481 1.72 -3.66 -19.84
C GLN A 481 1.67 -5.16 -19.53
N HIS A 482 2.31 -5.62 -18.46
CA HIS A 482 2.24 -7.01 -18.02
C HIS A 482 0.99 -7.20 -17.16
N LEU A 483 0.00 -7.87 -17.74
CA LEU A 483 -1.30 -8.07 -17.11
C LEU A 483 -1.36 -9.44 -16.42
N PRO A 484 -1.97 -9.53 -15.22
CA PRO A 484 -2.32 -10.81 -14.63
C PRO A 484 -3.18 -11.67 -15.58
N PRO A 485 -2.97 -13.00 -15.65
CA PRO A 485 -3.69 -13.88 -16.57
C PRO A 485 -5.21 -13.82 -16.44
N ILE A 486 -5.73 -13.52 -15.25
CA ILE A 486 -7.19 -13.41 -14.98
C ILE A 486 -7.85 -12.26 -15.77
N LEU A 487 -7.09 -11.28 -16.25
CA LEU A 487 -7.60 -10.16 -17.05
C LEU A 487 -7.67 -10.47 -18.56
N GLY A 488 -7.07 -11.59 -18.99
CA GLY A 488 -7.11 -12.05 -20.37
C GLY A 488 -8.21 -13.09 -20.65
N GLN A 489 -9.05 -13.39 -19.65
CA GLN A 489 -10.13 -14.38 -19.73
C GLN A 489 -11.48 -13.75 -20.04
#